data_AF-A0A5T6X1A8-F1
#
_entry.id   AF-A0A5T6X1A8-F1
#
_cell.length_a   1.000
_cell.length_b   1.000
_cell.length_c   1.000
_cell.angle_alpha   90.00
_cell.angle_beta   90.00
_cell.angle_gamma   90.00
#
_symmetry.space_group_name_H-M   'P 1'
#
loop_
_entity.id
_entity.type
_entity.pdbx_description
1 polymer ?
#
loop_
_entity_poly.entity_id
_entity_poly.type
_entity_poly.pdbx_seq_one_letter_code
_entity_poly.pdbx_strand_id
1 'polypeptide(L)'
;MNLTEGQLLFRLQDFHGAEQEALGIGDYEFFQESADIANALRELLQARRTIEELTAVVGQRNGECVRLHSLLDAAEKRIAELEARTVVVKQFDDFQIVHYGATEDYAKGYIDCQSNYNKAIYAAGIKVKGE
;
A
#
# COMPACT_ATOMS: atom_id res chain seq x y z
N MET A 1 29.14 20.10 -16.81
CA MET A 1 28.87 20.66 -15.47
C MET A 1 27.43 21.15 -15.48
N ASN A 2 26.57 20.68 -14.57
CA ASN A 2 25.17 21.10 -14.55
C ASN A 2 25.05 22.42 -13.78
N LEU A 3 24.41 23.42 -14.39
CA LEU A 3 24.13 24.70 -13.72
C LEU A 3 23.13 24.49 -12.57
N THR A 4 23.35 25.16 -11.45
CA THR A 4 22.39 25.22 -10.32
C THR A 4 21.18 26.07 -10.68
N GLU A 5 20.08 25.96 -9.91
CA GLU A 5 18.91 26.84 -10.11
C GLU A 5 19.30 28.32 -10.02
N GLY A 6 20.10 28.70 -9.01
CA GLY A 6 20.58 30.08 -8.87
C GLY A 6 21.43 30.55 -10.06
N GLN A 7 22.26 29.67 -10.63
CA GLN A 7 23.03 30.00 -11.84
C GLN A 7 22.13 30.18 -13.06
N LEU A 8 21.07 29.37 -13.20
CA LEU A 8 20.10 29.51 -14.28
C LEU A 8 19.26 30.79 -14.14
N LEU A 9 18.87 31.15 -12.91
CA LEU A 9 18.16 32.40 -12.63
C LEU A 9 19.02 33.63 -12.93
N PHE A 10 20.30 33.58 -12.58
CA PHE A 10 21.24 34.64 -12.92
C PHE A 10 21.37 34.81 -14.45
N ARG A 11 21.53 33.69 -15.19
CA ARG A 11 21.57 33.75 -16.66
C ARG A 11 20.27 34.26 -17.27
N LEU A 12 19.13 33.90 -16.72
CA LEU A 12 17.84 34.41 -17.16
C LEU A 12 17.75 35.93 -17.00
N GLN A 13 18.31 36.48 -15.91
CA GLN A 13 18.43 37.92 -15.71
C GLN A 13 19.38 38.58 -16.72
N ASP A 14 20.52 37.95 -17.02
CA ASP A 14 21.46 38.45 -18.03
C ASP A 14 20.79 38.57 -19.42
N PHE A 15 20.05 37.54 -19.84
CA PHE A 15 19.33 37.56 -21.12
C PHE A 15 18.25 38.64 -21.16
N HIS A 16 17.54 38.86 -20.06
CA HIS A 16 16.59 39.97 -19.97
C HIS A 16 17.25 41.34 -20.09
N GLY A 17 18.44 41.53 -19.51
CA GLY A 17 19.22 42.76 -19.71
C GLY A 17 19.60 42.95 -21.18
N ALA A 18 20.12 41.88 -21.79
CA ALA A 18 20.54 41.86 -23.19
C ALA A 18 19.38 42.14 -24.17
N GLU A 19 18.18 41.62 -23.90
CA GLU A 19 16.95 41.92 -24.66
C GLU A 19 16.65 43.42 -24.65
N GLN A 20 16.69 44.07 -23.48
CA GLN A 20 16.36 45.50 -23.35
C GLN A 20 17.39 46.38 -24.05
N GLU A 21 18.68 46.02 -23.95
CA GLU A 21 19.75 46.72 -24.65
C GLU A 21 19.61 46.61 -26.17
N ALA A 22 19.34 45.40 -26.67
CA ALA A 22 19.15 45.14 -28.10
C ALA A 22 17.95 45.90 -28.68
N LEU A 23 16.83 45.93 -27.94
CA LEU A 23 15.66 46.71 -28.31
C LEU A 23 15.97 48.21 -28.36
N GLY A 24 16.78 48.71 -27.43
CA GLY A 24 17.20 50.11 -27.35
C GLY A 24 18.06 50.58 -28.54
N ILE A 25 18.80 49.66 -29.18
CA ILE A 25 19.62 49.94 -30.36
C ILE A 25 18.97 49.51 -31.68
N GLY A 26 17.76 48.92 -31.64
CA GLY A 26 17.02 48.47 -32.82
C GLY A 26 17.52 47.14 -33.41
N ASP A 27 18.25 46.34 -32.63
CA ASP A 27 18.71 45.00 -33.04
C ASP A 27 17.63 43.96 -32.70
N TYR A 28 16.65 43.83 -33.60
CA TYR A 28 15.52 42.94 -33.40
C TYR A 28 15.85 41.46 -33.54
N GLU A 29 16.90 41.10 -34.29
CA GLU A 29 17.34 39.71 -34.47
C GLU A 29 17.94 39.19 -33.17
N PHE A 30 18.88 39.92 -32.58
CA PHE A 30 19.46 39.56 -31.29
C PHE A 30 18.44 39.60 -30.15
N PHE A 31 17.50 40.56 -30.18
CA PHE A 31 16.37 40.59 -29.23
C PHE A 31 15.58 39.28 -29.27
N GLN A 32 15.21 38.81 -30.47
CA GLN A 32 14.43 37.60 -30.64
C GLN A 32 15.20 36.36 -30.16
N GLU A 33 16.48 36.24 -30.53
CA GLU A 33 17.32 35.12 -30.07
C GLU A 33 17.47 35.09 -28.54
N SER A 34 17.68 36.24 -27.92
CA SER A 34 17.78 36.34 -26.46
C SER A 34 16.46 35.97 -25.78
N ALA A 35 15.34 36.43 -26.33
CA ALA A 35 14.00 36.10 -25.83
C ALA A 35 13.70 34.59 -25.92
N ASP A 36 14.10 33.95 -27.02
CA ASP A 36 13.92 32.50 -27.22
C ASP A 36 14.75 31.69 -26.22
N ILE A 37 16.01 32.10 -25.96
CA ILE A 37 16.85 31.48 -24.95
C ILE A 37 16.27 31.68 -23.55
N ALA A 38 15.80 32.88 -23.23
CA ALA A 38 15.16 33.16 -21.94
C ALA A 38 13.90 32.30 -21.74
N ASN A 39 13.08 32.11 -22.78
CA ASN A 39 11.93 31.20 -22.75
C ASN A 39 12.35 29.76 -22.44
N ALA A 40 13.34 29.23 -23.16
CA ALA A 40 13.86 27.88 -22.92
C ALA A 40 14.41 27.69 -21.49
N LEU A 41 15.07 28.72 -20.93
CA LEU A 41 15.53 28.70 -19.54
C LEU A 41 14.39 28.66 -18.52
N ARG A 42 13.29 29.38 -18.76
CA ARG A 42 12.10 29.32 -17.90
C ARG A 42 11.45 27.94 -17.91
N GLU A 43 11.30 27.34 -19.09
CA GLU A 43 10.77 25.99 -19.23
C GLU A 43 11.65 24.96 -18.51
N LEU A 44 12.97 25.07 -18.65
CA LEU A 44 13.92 24.20 -17.94
C LEU A 44 13.80 24.32 -16.41
N LEU A 45 13.70 25.55 -15.90
CA LEU A 45 13.51 25.81 -14.47
C LEU A 45 12.21 25.20 -13.95
N GLN A 46 11.12 25.38 -14.70
CA GLN A 46 9.82 24.81 -14.34
C GLN A 46 9.87 23.28 -14.36
N ALA A 47 10.46 22.68 -15.40
CA ALA A 47 10.60 21.22 -15.49
C ALA A 47 11.41 20.65 -14.32
N ARG A 48 12.49 21.31 -13.90
CA ARG A 48 13.27 20.87 -12.74
C ARG A 48 12.48 20.89 -11.44
N ARG A 49 11.74 21.96 -11.17
CA ARG A 49 10.87 22.03 -9.98
C ARG A 49 9.83 20.91 -9.98
N THR A 50 9.18 20.68 -11.11
CA THR A 50 8.20 19.58 -11.25
C THR A 50 8.85 18.22 -11.01
N ILE A 51 10.06 17.99 -11.51
CA ILE A 51 10.80 16.74 -11.28
C ILE A 51 11.10 16.55 -9.79
N GLU A 52 11.54 17.61 -9.10
CA GLU A 52 11.82 17.55 -7.65
C GLU A 52 10.57 17.22 -6.84
N GLU A 53 9.44 17.87 -7.13
CA GLU A 53 8.14 17.60 -6.52
C GLU A 53 7.68 16.15 -6.77
N LEU A 54 7.75 15.69 -8.03
CA LEU A 54 7.39 14.32 -8.39
C LEU A 54 8.33 13.30 -7.71
N THR A 55 9.62 13.60 -7.60
CA THR A 55 10.58 12.74 -6.91
C THR A 55 10.21 12.57 -5.44
N ALA A 56 9.81 13.66 -4.77
CA ALA A 56 9.34 13.60 -3.39
C ALA A 56 8.06 12.76 -3.25
N VAL A 57 7.08 12.95 -4.14
CA VAL A 57 5.82 12.18 -4.15
C VAL A 57 6.09 10.68 -4.38
N VAL A 58 6.96 10.34 -5.33
CA VAL A 58 7.35 8.94 -5.60
C VAL A 58 8.03 8.32 -4.37
N GLY A 59 8.93 9.05 -3.71
CA GLY A 59 9.57 8.60 -2.48
C GLY A 59 8.56 8.28 -1.38
N GLN A 60 7.59 9.17 -1.15
CA GLN A 60 6.51 8.97 -0.18
C GLN A 60 5.65 7.75 -0.53
N ARG A 61 5.20 7.64 -1.79
CA ARG A 61 4.35 6.53 -2.24
C ARG A 61 5.06 5.19 -2.15
N ASN A 62 6.35 5.14 -2.44
CA ASN A 62 7.15 3.92 -2.30
C ASN A 62 7.25 3.50 -0.83
N GLY A 63 7.48 4.44 0.09
CA GLY A 63 7.47 4.15 1.53
C GLY A 63 6.14 3.58 2.01
N GLU A 64 5.03 4.17 1.55
CA GLU A 64 3.69 3.69 1.87
C GLU A 64 3.42 2.29 1.29
N CYS A 65 3.89 2.03 0.07
CA CYS A 65 3.78 0.72 -0.57
C CYS A 65 4.49 -0.36 0.27
N VAL A 66 5.72 -0.11 0.73
CA VAL A 66 6.47 -1.04 1.59
C VAL A 66 5.74 -1.29 2.91
N ARG A 67 5.17 -0.24 3.51
CA ARG A 67 4.38 -0.36 4.75
C ARG A 67 3.14 -1.23 4.55
N LEU A 68 2.39 -1.00 3.47
CA LEU A 68 1.19 -1.78 3.13
C LEU A 68 1.51 -3.24 2.84
N HIS A 69 2.60 -3.53 2.12
CA HIS A 69 3.04 -4.92 1.90
C HIS A 69 3.37 -5.61 3.22
N SER A 70 4.08 -4.94 4.12
CA SER A 70 4.40 -5.53 5.44
C SER A 70 3.15 -5.84 6.27
N LEU A 71 2.13 -4.98 6.19
CA LEU A 71 0.84 -5.21 6.86
C LEU A 71 0.06 -6.34 6.22
N LEU A 72 0.09 -6.45 4.89
CA LEU A 72 -0.56 -7.54 4.17
C LEU A 72 0.07 -8.88 4.54
N ASP A 73 1.41 -8.99 4.50
CA ASP A 73 2.12 -10.20 4.91
C ASP A 73 1.79 -10.62 6.35
N ALA A 74 1.69 -9.65 7.27
CA ALA A 74 1.33 -9.92 8.66
C ALA A 74 -0.13 -10.39 8.78
N ALA A 75 -1.05 -9.79 8.03
CA ALA A 75 -2.45 -10.18 8.00
C ALA A 75 -2.63 -11.59 7.41
N GLU A 76 -1.95 -11.90 6.30
CA GLU A 76 -1.98 -13.20 5.66
C GLU A 76 -1.46 -14.31 6.58
N LYS A 77 -0.34 -14.07 7.27
CA LYS A 77 0.18 -15.00 8.28
C LYS A 77 -0.83 -15.23 9.39
N ARG A 78 -1.46 -14.15 9.89
CA ARG A 78 -2.47 -14.27 10.94
C ARG A 78 -3.70 -15.04 10.48
N ILE A 79 -4.15 -14.82 9.25
CA ILE A 79 -5.26 -15.58 8.66
C ILE A 79 -4.89 -17.07 8.56
N ALA A 80 -3.71 -17.39 8.04
CA ALA A 80 -3.24 -18.77 7.95
C ALA A 80 -3.17 -19.47 9.32
N GLU A 81 -2.71 -18.76 10.36
CA GLU A 81 -2.74 -19.27 11.75
C GLU A 81 -4.16 -19.57 12.23
N LEU A 82 -5.12 -18.68 11.94
CA LEU A 82 -6.52 -18.85 12.32
C LEU A 82 -7.17 -20.01 11.57
N GLU A 83 -6.92 -20.13 10.27
CA GLU A 83 -7.44 -21.21 9.41
C GLU A 83 -6.82 -22.59 9.73
N ALA A 84 -5.63 -22.60 10.35
CA ALA A 84 -5.00 -23.82 10.84
C ALA A 84 -5.58 -24.30 12.19
N ARG A 85 -6.37 -23.48 12.89
CA ARG A 85 -6.90 -23.83 14.21
C ARG A 85 -7.73 -25.11 14.16
N THR A 86 -7.30 -26.07 14.95
CA THR A 86 -7.96 -27.35 15.13
C THR A 86 -8.12 -27.60 16.61
N VAL A 87 -9.30 -28.05 17.02
CA VAL A 87 -9.56 -28.55 18.37
C VAL A 87 -9.77 -30.05 18.31
N VAL A 88 -9.26 -30.75 19.32
CA VAL A 88 -9.52 -32.16 19.53
C VAL A 88 -10.64 -32.25 20.56
N VAL A 89 -11.73 -32.93 20.20
CA VAL A 89 -12.87 -33.11 21.09
C VAL A 89 -13.23 -34.58 21.08
N LYS A 90 -13.15 -35.20 22.26
CA LYS A 90 -13.60 -36.58 22.45
C LYS A 90 -15.07 -36.72 22.08
N GLN A 91 -15.34 -37.63 21.16
CA GLN A 91 -16.70 -37.94 20.74
C GLN A 91 -17.11 -39.27 21.38
N PHE A 92 -18.35 -39.34 21.82
CA PHE A 92 -18.94 -40.60 22.25
C PHE A 92 -20.03 -41.01 21.25
N ASP A 93 -20.19 -42.32 21.06
CA ASP A 93 -21.36 -42.87 20.39
C ASP A 93 -22.48 -43.17 21.41
N ASP A 94 -23.68 -43.41 20.90
CA ASP A 94 -24.85 -43.69 21.72
C ASP A 94 -24.66 -44.96 22.58
N PHE A 95 -24.03 -45.99 22.02
CA PHE A 95 -23.69 -47.23 22.71
C PHE A 95 -22.81 -46.99 23.94
N GLN A 96 -21.73 -46.23 23.80
CA GLN A 96 -20.81 -45.87 24.88
C GLN A 96 -21.53 -45.12 26.00
N ILE A 97 -22.40 -44.17 25.66
CA ILE A 97 -23.13 -43.38 26.64
C ILE A 97 -24.11 -44.25 27.43
N VAL A 98 -24.86 -45.13 26.75
CA VAL A 98 -25.73 -46.10 27.42
C VAL A 98 -24.93 -47.05 28.31
N HIS A 99 -23.75 -47.50 27.87
CA HIS A 99 -22.87 -48.37 28.67
C HIS A 99 -22.31 -47.71 29.92
N TYR A 100 -22.27 -46.38 29.99
CA TYR A 100 -21.96 -45.65 31.21
C TYR A 100 -23.14 -45.50 32.18
N GLY A 101 -24.27 -46.16 31.91
CA GLY A 101 -25.43 -46.20 32.79
C GLY A 101 -26.47 -45.11 32.50
N ALA A 102 -26.39 -44.46 31.34
CA ALA A 102 -27.40 -43.50 30.90
C ALA A 102 -28.59 -44.18 30.20
N THR A 103 -29.73 -43.49 30.14
CA THR A 103 -30.89 -43.95 29.36
C THR A 103 -30.66 -43.74 27.86
N GLU A 104 -31.37 -44.49 27.01
CA GLU A 104 -31.33 -44.28 25.56
C GLU A 104 -31.74 -42.86 25.16
N ASP A 105 -32.76 -42.30 25.82
CA ASP A 105 -33.22 -40.93 25.57
C ASP A 105 -32.15 -39.89 25.93
N TYR A 106 -31.42 -40.11 27.04
CA TYR A 106 -30.29 -39.26 27.39
C TYR A 106 -29.17 -39.37 26.36
N ALA A 107 -28.84 -40.58 25.91
CA ALA A 107 -27.81 -40.80 24.89
C ALA A 107 -28.13 -40.05 23.59
N LYS A 108 -29.38 -40.12 23.11
CA LYS A 108 -29.82 -39.34 21.93
C LYS A 108 -29.65 -37.83 22.12
N GLY A 109 -30.10 -37.30 23.26
CA GLY A 109 -29.94 -35.88 23.58
C GLY A 109 -28.47 -35.45 23.65
N TYR A 110 -27.59 -36.30 24.16
CA TYR A 110 -26.15 -36.02 24.19
C TYR A 110 -25.53 -35.97 22.79
N ILE A 111 -25.91 -36.89 21.90
CA ILE A 111 -25.46 -36.90 20.49
C ILE A 111 -25.95 -35.65 19.75
N ASP A 112 -27.20 -35.22 20.00
CA ASP A 112 -27.72 -33.96 19.45
C ASP A 112 -26.92 -32.75 19.94
N CYS A 113 -26.59 -32.70 21.24
CA CYS A 113 -25.69 -31.70 21.80
C CYS A 113 -24.29 -31.74 21.16
N GLN A 114 -23.73 -32.93 20.94
CA GLN A 114 -22.45 -33.11 20.25
C GLN A 114 -22.46 -32.52 18.84
N SER A 115 -23.49 -32.84 18.07
CA SER A 115 -23.70 -32.29 16.73
C SER A 115 -23.82 -30.77 16.75
N ASN A 116 -24.57 -30.22 17.70
CA ASN A 116 -24.81 -28.78 17.79
C ASN A 116 -23.58 -27.97 18.17
N TYR A 117 -22.78 -28.42 19.16
CA TYR A 117 -21.55 -27.69 19.47
C TYR A 117 -20.52 -27.83 18.34
N ASN A 118 -20.44 -28.97 17.64
CA ASN A 118 -19.55 -29.12 16.48
C ASN A 118 -19.91 -28.12 15.37
N LYS A 119 -21.20 -27.95 15.07
CA LYS A 119 -21.68 -26.91 14.14
C LYS A 119 -21.25 -25.50 14.57
N ALA A 120 -21.33 -25.19 15.86
CA ALA A 120 -20.89 -23.90 16.39
C ALA A 120 -19.37 -23.70 16.23
N ILE A 121 -18.56 -24.74 16.46
CA ILE A 121 -17.10 -24.68 16.27
C ILE A 121 -16.74 -24.50 14.79
N TYR A 122 -17.41 -25.22 13.88
CA TYR A 122 -17.23 -25.03 12.44
C TYR A 122 -17.65 -23.64 11.96
N ALA A 123 -18.76 -23.09 12.48
CA ALA A 123 -19.19 -21.74 12.18
C ALA A 123 -18.17 -20.68 12.65
N ALA A 124 -17.38 -20.98 13.68
CA ALA A 124 -16.26 -20.16 14.13
C ALA A 124 -14.98 -20.34 13.29
N GLY A 125 -15.02 -21.15 12.22
CA GLY A 125 -13.89 -21.40 11.33
C GLY A 125 -12.83 -22.36 11.91
N ILE A 126 -13.16 -23.08 12.98
CA ILE A 126 -12.24 -24.00 13.66
C ILE A 126 -12.54 -25.43 13.22
N LYS A 127 -11.50 -26.21 12.93
CA LYS A 127 -11.63 -27.63 12.58
C LYS A 127 -11.80 -28.46 13.85
N VAL A 128 -12.67 -29.48 13.81
CA VAL A 128 -12.81 -30.46 14.90
C VAL A 128 -12.19 -31.79 14.48
N LYS A 129 -11.34 -32.36 15.33
CA LYS A 129 -10.91 -33.76 15.24
C LYS A 129 -11.57 -34.56 16.36
N GLY A 130 -12.17 -35.70 16.01
CA GLY A 130 -12.60 -36.68 16.99
C GLY A 130 -11.38 -37.34 17.65
N GLU A 131 -11.45 -37.50 18.97
CA GLU A 131 -10.50 -38.30 19.75
C GLU A 131 -11.04 -39.72 19.96
#